data_AF-A0A249SZB6-F1
#
_entry.id   AF-A0A249SZB6-F1
#
_cell.length_a   1.000
_cell.length_b   1.000
_cell.length_c   1.000
_cell.angle_alpha   90.00
_cell.angle_beta   90.00
_cell.angle_gamma   90.00
#
_symmetry.space_group_name_H-M   'P 1'
#
loop_
_entity.id
_entity.type
_entity.pdbx_description
1 polymer ?
#
loop_
_entity_poly.entity_id
_entity_poly.type
_entity_poly.pdbx_seq_one_letter_code
_entity_poly.pdbx_strand_id
1 'polypeptide(L)'
;MEDYSAACAKIGSGLSEDDVAKALGVELPVWQEANLLWPERMKQDSTFEIVTLFGQYFGQADQHPKFSGTQPQGNTGGNENTTRIKADKDFYQELEVARQVAYDYGLDGAQWILDQYGITLGDFQIAASNWNDQIHKDIAADYQGYNDRQDAYRTKYQQLFAAQQGGNVADDITF
;
A
#
# COMPACT_ATOMS: atom_id res chain seq x y z
N MET A 1 -5.61 0.82 20.58
CA MET A 1 -5.86 1.10 19.14
C MET A 1 -4.55 1.01 18.39
N GLU A 2 -3.54 1.76 18.81
CA GLU A 2 -2.18 1.77 18.26
C GLU A 2 -1.58 0.37 18.01
N ASP A 3 -1.52 -0.50 19.03
CA ASP A 3 -1.05 -1.89 18.90
C ASP A 3 -1.76 -2.67 17.78
N TYR A 4 -3.09 -2.55 17.71
CA TYR A 4 -3.93 -3.30 16.76
C TYR A 4 -3.74 -2.78 15.34
N SER A 5 -3.73 -1.46 15.15
CA SER A 5 -3.48 -0.82 13.86
C SER A 5 -2.09 -1.15 13.32
N ALA A 6 -1.06 -1.11 14.18
CA ALA A 6 0.30 -1.50 13.81
C ALA A 6 0.39 -2.99 13.46
N ALA A 7 -0.28 -3.86 14.21
CA ALA A 7 -0.37 -5.29 13.92
C ALA A 7 -0.99 -5.57 12.54
N CYS A 8 -2.12 -4.93 12.23
CA CYS A 8 -2.76 -5.05 10.90
C CYS A 8 -1.82 -4.60 9.77
N ALA A 9 -1.10 -3.48 9.96
CA ALA A 9 -0.13 -3.00 8.99
C ALA A 9 1.02 -3.98 8.79
N LYS A 10 1.53 -4.59 9.86
CA LYS A 10 2.60 -5.58 9.77
C LYS A 10 2.16 -6.87 9.09
N ILE A 11 0.92 -7.35 9.33
CA ILE A 11 0.36 -8.48 8.56
C ILE A 11 0.27 -8.13 7.07
N GLY A 12 -0.24 -6.94 6.75
CA GLY A 12 -0.23 -6.44 5.36
C GLY A 12 1.18 -6.31 4.76
N SER A 13 2.20 -6.15 5.61
CA SER A 13 3.63 -6.11 5.27
C SER A 13 4.29 -7.50 5.26
N GLY A 14 3.51 -8.57 5.47
CA GLY A 14 3.97 -9.95 5.38
C GLY A 14 4.36 -10.64 6.69
N LEU A 15 4.11 -10.02 7.86
CA LEU A 15 4.23 -10.75 9.13
C LEU A 15 3.12 -11.80 9.27
N SER A 16 3.44 -12.93 9.90
CA SER A 16 2.45 -13.95 10.27
C SER A 16 1.61 -13.50 11.48
N GLU A 17 0.42 -14.08 11.66
CA GLU A 17 -0.37 -13.84 12.87
C GLU A 17 0.35 -14.31 14.14
N ASP A 18 1.13 -15.39 14.06
CA ASP A 18 1.98 -15.87 15.16
C ASP A 18 3.05 -14.85 15.56
N ASP A 19 3.75 -14.27 14.58
CA ASP A 19 4.76 -13.22 14.83
C ASP A 19 4.12 -11.98 15.44
N VAL A 20 2.91 -11.62 14.99
CA VAL A 20 2.14 -10.52 15.56
C VAL A 20 1.73 -10.80 16.99
N ALA A 21 1.12 -11.95 17.27
CA ALA A 21 0.68 -12.32 18.62
C ALA A 21 1.89 -12.32 19.58
N LYS A 22 3.01 -12.89 19.15
CA LYS A 22 4.27 -12.89 19.89
C LYS A 22 4.81 -11.49 20.14
N ALA A 23 4.83 -10.61 19.14
CA ALA A 23 5.28 -9.23 19.29
C ALA A 23 4.39 -8.43 20.26
N LEU A 24 3.08 -8.69 20.23
CA LEU A 24 2.12 -8.06 21.14
C LEU A 24 2.17 -8.63 22.57
N GLY A 25 2.81 -9.77 22.78
CA GLY A 25 2.87 -10.47 24.07
C GLY A 25 1.56 -11.16 24.44
N VAL A 26 0.79 -11.61 23.44
CA VAL A 26 -0.50 -12.30 23.61
C VAL A 26 -0.47 -13.68 22.95
N GLU A 27 -1.41 -14.55 23.33
CA GLU A 27 -1.59 -15.84 22.65
C GLU A 27 -2.29 -15.64 21.30
N LEU A 28 -1.98 -16.48 20.30
CA LEU A 28 -2.60 -16.40 18.97
C LEU A 28 -4.14 -16.38 19.00
N PRO A 29 -4.83 -17.21 19.82
CA PRO A 29 -6.29 -17.15 19.91
C PRO A 29 -6.82 -15.79 20.41
N VAL A 30 -6.05 -15.09 21.26
CA VAL A 30 -6.43 -13.75 21.76
C VAL A 30 -6.34 -12.72 20.64
N TRP A 31 -5.30 -12.79 19.80
CA TRP A 31 -5.20 -11.96 18.59
C TRP A 31 -6.38 -12.22 17.63
N GLN A 32 -6.66 -13.50 17.36
CA GLN A 32 -7.72 -13.89 16.44
C GLN A 32 -9.10 -13.45 16.93
N GLU A 33 -9.39 -13.60 18.22
CA GLU A 33 -10.61 -13.10 18.83
C GLU A 33 -10.73 -11.57 18.71
N ALA A 34 -9.64 -10.82 18.96
CA ALA A 34 -9.63 -9.38 18.79
C ALA A 34 -9.93 -8.94 17.34
N ASN A 35 -9.38 -9.65 16.36
CA ASN A 35 -9.61 -9.41 14.93
C ASN A 35 -11.08 -9.69 14.54
N LEU A 36 -11.69 -10.73 15.10
CA LEU A 36 -13.12 -11.06 14.89
C LEU A 36 -14.07 -10.01 15.50
N LEU A 37 -13.70 -9.42 16.64
CA LEU A 37 -14.51 -8.40 17.31
C LEU A 37 -14.36 -7.00 16.71
N TRP A 38 -13.31 -6.76 15.92
CA TRP A 38 -13.02 -5.46 15.35
C TRP A 38 -14.16 -4.89 14.47
N PRO A 39 -14.76 -5.63 13.52
CA PRO A 39 -15.89 -5.13 12.74
C PRO A 39 -17.06 -4.67 13.61
N GLU A 40 -17.34 -5.37 14.72
CA GLU A 40 -18.41 -4.97 15.65
C GLU A 40 -18.07 -3.68 16.40
N ARG A 41 -16.81 -3.47 16.77
CA ARG A 41 -16.35 -2.20 17.35
C ARG A 41 -16.46 -1.05 16.34
N MET A 42 -16.13 -1.30 15.08
CA MET A 42 -16.25 -0.31 14.01
C MET A 42 -17.69 0.09 13.72
N LYS A 43 -18.65 -0.85 13.78
CA LYS A 43 -20.08 -0.53 13.64
C LYS A 43 -20.61 0.44 14.70
N GLN A 44 -19.94 0.53 15.85
CA GLN A 44 -20.30 1.42 16.94
C GLN A 44 -19.65 2.80 16.83
N ASP A 45 -18.70 3.00 15.91
CA ASP A 45 -18.08 4.30 15.65
C ASP A 45 -19.01 5.19 14.82
N SER A 46 -19.73 6.08 15.48
CA SER A 46 -20.60 7.07 14.81
C SER A 46 -19.88 8.38 14.48
N THR A 47 -18.64 8.58 14.93
CA THR A 47 -17.91 9.84 14.80
C THR A 47 -16.75 9.77 13.80
N PHE A 48 -16.47 8.59 13.25
CA PHE A 48 -15.31 8.30 12.41
C PHE A 48 -13.96 8.52 13.15
N GLU A 49 -13.99 8.64 14.47
CA GLU A 49 -12.78 8.87 15.26
C GLU A 49 -11.91 7.60 15.30
N ILE A 50 -12.55 6.43 15.41
CA ILE A 50 -11.85 5.15 15.47
C ILE A 50 -11.18 4.86 14.13
N VAL A 51 -11.89 5.07 13.01
CA VAL A 51 -11.29 4.86 11.67
C VAL A 51 -10.14 5.83 11.41
N THR A 52 -10.25 7.08 11.87
CA THR A 52 -9.21 8.10 11.70
C THR A 52 -7.95 7.72 12.48
N LEU A 53 -8.09 7.39 13.77
CA LEU A 53 -6.96 6.94 14.59
C LEU A 53 -6.37 5.64 14.08
N PHE A 54 -7.20 4.72 13.58
CA PHE A 54 -6.73 3.48 12.98
C PHE A 54 -5.80 3.76 11.79
N GLY A 55 -6.23 4.62 10.86
CA GLY A 55 -5.43 4.99 9.69
C GLY A 55 -4.11 5.66 10.09
N GLN A 56 -4.15 6.58 11.06
CA GLN A 56 -2.95 7.25 11.57
C GLN A 56 -1.93 6.23 12.13
N TYR A 57 -2.36 5.35 13.04
CA TYR A 57 -1.46 4.36 13.63
C TYR A 57 -1.01 3.29 12.64
N PHE A 58 -1.84 2.96 11.65
CA PHE A 58 -1.46 2.06 10.56
C PHE A 58 -0.29 2.63 9.76
N GLY A 59 -0.37 3.91 9.35
CA GLY A 59 0.74 4.57 8.64
C GLY A 59 2.01 4.71 9.48
N GLN A 60 1.87 4.77 10.80
CA GLN A 60 2.98 4.88 11.76
C GLN A 60 3.49 3.52 12.27
N ALA A 61 3.05 2.40 11.70
CA ALA A 61 3.37 1.06 12.18
C ALA A 61 4.88 0.75 12.25
N ASP A 62 5.69 1.38 11.39
CA ASP A 62 7.16 1.24 11.41
C ASP A 62 7.82 1.89 12.63
N GLN A 63 7.12 2.80 13.31
CA GLN A 63 7.58 3.46 14.54
C GLN A 63 7.14 2.71 15.81
N HIS A 64 6.32 1.68 15.66
CA HIS A 64 5.71 0.99 16.80
C HIS A 64 6.75 0.14 17.57
N PRO A 65 6.95 0.38 18.88
CA PRO A 65 8.06 -0.22 19.63
C PRO A 65 7.99 -1.75 19.70
N LYS A 66 6.78 -2.33 19.79
CA LYS A 66 6.61 -3.79 19.85
C LYS A 66 6.99 -4.52 18.57
N PHE A 67 6.99 -3.83 17.43
CA PHE A 67 7.37 -4.39 16.13
C PHE A 67 8.77 -3.95 15.69
N SER A 68 9.52 -3.28 16.57
CA SER A 68 10.90 -2.88 16.31
C SER A 68 11.77 -4.14 16.23
N GLY A 69 12.23 -4.48 15.01
CA GLY A 69 13.06 -5.65 14.76
C GLY A 69 12.31 -6.91 14.30
N THR A 70 10.98 -6.86 14.16
CA THR A 70 10.24 -7.93 13.47
C THR A 70 10.38 -7.76 11.97
N GLN A 71 10.74 -8.84 11.26
CA GLN A 71 10.82 -8.88 9.81
C GLN A 71 10.06 -10.11 9.29
N PRO A 72 9.37 -10.03 8.16
CA PRO A 72 8.76 -11.20 7.53
C PRO A 72 9.80 -12.30 7.31
N GLN A 73 9.49 -13.54 7.70
CA GLN A 73 10.34 -14.68 7.34
C GLN A 73 10.28 -14.91 5.82
N GLY A 74 11.45 -14.83 5.16
CA GLY A 74 11.62 -15.29 3.77
C GLY A 74 11.63 -14.20 2.68
N ASN A 75 11.50 -12.92 3.00
CA ASN A 75 11.56 -11.87 1.97
C ASN A 75 12.94 -11.21 1.88
N THR A 76 13.88 -11.87 1.19
CA THR A 76 15.20 -11.28 0.90
C THR A 76 15.21 -10.32 -0.31
N GLY A 77 14.10 -10.21 -1.05
CA GLY A 77 14.01 -9.43 -2.29
C GLY A 77 13.27 -8.08 -2.19
N GLY A 78 12.37 -7.91 -1.23
CA GLY A 78 11.55 -6.68 -1.09
C GLY A 78 12.25 -5.48 -0.42
N ASN A 79 13.45 -5.65 0.14
CA ASN A 79 14.01 -4.67 1.07
C ASN A 79 14.32 -3.30 0.43
N GLU A 80 14.89 -3.26 -0.78
CA GLU A 80 15.27 -2.00 -1.42
C GLU A 80 14.07 -1.21 -1.95
N ASN A 81 13.13 -1.86 -2.64
CA ASN A 81 11.93 -1.20 -3.17
C ASN A 81 10.95 -0.81 -2.06
N THR A 82 10.78 -1.63 -1.01
CA THR A 82 9.99 -1.26 0.18
C THR A 82 10.61 -0.07 0.91
N THR A 83 11.94 0.02 0.98
CA THR A 83 12.61 1.21 1.54
C THR A 83 12.42 2.42 0.62
N ARG A 84 12.59 2.23 -0.69
CA ARG A 84 12.52 3.29 -1.70
C ARG A 84 11.12 3.90 -1.78
N ILE A 85 10.05 3.12 -1.79
CA ILE A 85 8.68 3.65 -1.87
C ILE A 85 8.33 4.57 -0.68
N LYS A 86 8.99 4.37 0.46
CA LYS A 86 8.83 5.21 1.67
C LYS A 86 9.77 6.43 1.70
N ALA A 87 10.79 6.49 0.84
CA ALA A 87 11.80 7.56 0.81
C ALA A 87 11.81 8.41 -0.48
N ASP A 88 11.21 7.90 -1.56
CA ASP A 88 11.15 8.52 -2.89
C ASP A 88 9.68 8.73 -3.28
N LYS A 89 9.20 9.97 -3.12
CA LYS A 89 7.83 10.37 -3.42
C LYS A 89 7.47 10.16 -4.89
N ASP A 90 8.41 10.42 -5.82
CA ASP A 90 8.13 10.29 -7.25
C ASP A 90 8.00 8.82 -7.64
N PHE A 91 8.77 7.93 -7.01
CA PHE A 91 8.61 6.48 -7.15
C PHE A 91 7.27 5.99 -6.60
N TYR A 92 6.83 6.48 -5.42
CA TYR A 92 5.49 6.19 -4.93
C TYR A 92 4.39 6.63 -5.91
N GLN A 93 4.44 7.88 -6.38
CA GLN A 93 3.44 8.40 -7.33
C GLN A 93 3.44 7.62 -8.66
N GLU A 94 4.61 7.23 -9.15
CA GLU A 94 4.72 6.39 -10.34
C GLU A 94 4.00 5.05 -10.16
N LEU A 95 4.25 4.36 -9.03
CA LEU A 95 3.64 3.07 -8.76
C LEU A 95 2.15 3.17 -8.43
N GLU A 96 1.71 4.28 -7.85
CA GLU A 96 0.29 4.59 -7.67
C GLU A 96 -0.44 4.65 -9.01
N VAL A 97 0.13 5.36 -9.99
CA VAL A 97 -0.40 5.40 -11.36
C VAL A 97 -0.33 4.02 -12.01
N ALA A 98 0.79 3.31 -11.90
CA ALA A 98 0.95 1.97 -12.46
C ALA A 98 -0.14 1.02 -11.97
N ARG A 99 -0.41 1.03 -10.65
CA ARG A 99 -1.44 0.21 -10.01
C ARG A 99 -2.84 0.57 -10.53
N GLN A 100 -3.15 1.85 -10.68
CA GLN A 100 -4.44 2.28 -11.23
C GLN A 100 -4.62 1.83 -12.68
N VAL A 101 -3.61 2.05 -13.54
CA VAL A 101 -3.69 1.64 -14.95
C VAL A 101 -3.78 0.12 -15.08
N ALA A 102 -3.10 -0.64 -14.22
CA ALA A 102 -3.23 -2.09 -14.20
C ALA A 102 -4.69 -2.53 -13.98
N TYR A 103 -5.41 -1.91 -13.03
CA TYR A 103 -6.84 -2.17 -12.85
C TYR A 103 -7.68 -1.78 -14.06
N ASP A 104 -7.37 -0.65 -14.71
CA ASP A 104 -8.06 -0.22 -15.93
C ASP A 104 -7.93 -1.26 -17.07
N TYR A 105 -6.84 -2.04 -17.07
CA TYR A 105 -6.59 -3.16 -17.99
C TYR A 105 -7.09 -4.52 -17.45
N GLY A 106 -7.81 -4.55 -16.32
CA GLY A 106 -8.35 -5.79 -15.74
C GLY A 106 -7.31 -6.66 -15.02
N LEU A 107 -6.13 -6.12 -14.71
CA LEU A 107 -5.10 -6.79 -13.91
C LEU A 107 -5.30 -6.46 -12.43
N ASP A 108 -4.87 -7.36 -11.55
CA ASP A 108 -4.72 -7.02 -10.12
C ASP A 108 -3.47 -6.16 -9.95
N GLY A 109 -3.65 -4.84 -9.88
CA GLY A 109 -2.56 -3.90 -9.73
C GLY A 109 -1.74 -4.11 -8.44
N ALA A 110 -2.37 -4.57 -7.34
CA ALA A 110 -1.64 -4.81 -6.10
C ALA A 110 -0.75 -6.05 -6.23
N GLN A 111 -1.28 -7.13 -6.83
CA GLN A 111 -0.48 -8.31 -7.13
C GLN A 111 0.63 -8.00 -8.14
N TRP A 112 0.36 -7.18 -9.16
CA TRP A 112 1.37 -6.76 -10.12
C TRP A 112 2.53 -6.00 -9.46
N ILE A 113 2.23 -5.07 -8.55
CA ILE A 113 3.26 -4.35 -7.77
C ILE A 113 4.08 -5.31 -6.91
N LEU A 114 3.42 -6.28 -6.26
CA LEU A 114 4.11 -7.31 -5.49
C LEU A 114 5.04 -8.15 -6.37
N ASP A 115 4.57 -8.61 -7.54
CA ASP A 115 5.34 -9.46 -8.44
C ASP A 115 6.52 -8.73 -9.08
N GLN A 116 6.35 -7.45 -9.45
CA GLN A 116 7.39 -6.69 -10.15
C GLN A 116 8.37 -6.00 -9.20
N TYR A 117 7.91 -5.56 -8.02
CA TYR A 117 8.71 -4.74 -7.13
C TYR A 117 8.94 -5.37 -5.75
N GLY A 118 8.27 -6.47 -5.42
CA GLY A 118 8.34 -7.08 -4.09
C GLY A 118 7.71 -6.24 -2.99
N ILE A 119 6.93 -5.21 -3.34
CA ILE A 119 6.27 -4.30 -2.40
C ILE A 119 4.90 -4.88 -2.08
N THR A 120 4.65 -5.15 -0.80
CA THR A 120 3.35 -5.66 -0.38
C THR A 120 2.29 -4.55 -0.36
N LEU A 121 1.02 -4.94 -0.36
CA LEU A 121 -0.08 -3.98 -0.20
C LEU A 121 0.06 -3.16 1.11
N GLY A 122 0.49 -3.78 2.21
CA GLY A 122 0.71 -3.07 3.48
C GLY A 122 1.81 -2.01 3.39
N ASP A 123 2.97 -2.34 2.82
CA ASP A 123 4.05 -1.39 2.62
C ASP A 123 3.64 -0.24 1.70
N PHE A 124 2.85 -0.54 0.67
CA PHE A 124 2.28 0.45 -0.23
C PHE A 124 1.34 1.42 0.52
N GLN A 125 0.46 0.90 1.38
CA GLN A 125 -0.45 1.72 2.18
C GLN A 125 0.28 2.59 3.21
N ILE A 126 1.37 2.08 3.81
CA ILE A 126 2.24 2.89 4.68
C ILE A 126 2.86 4.04 3.87
N ALA A 127 3.40 3.78 2.68
CA ALA A 127 3.95 4.81 1.82
C ALA A 127 2.89 5.86 1.42
N ALA A 128 1.68 5.41 1.07
CA ALA A 128 0.56 6.31 0.77
C ALA A 128 0.26 7.25 1.94
N SER A 129 0.20 6.72 3.16
CA SER A 129 0.00 7.53 4.36
C SER A 129 1.12 8.53 4.60
N ASN A 130 2.38 8.15 4.34
CA ASN A 130 3.54 9.03 4.53
C ASN A 130 3.54 10.21 3.54
N TRP A 131 3.10 9.97 2.30
CA TRP A 131 3.19 10.97 1.23
C TRP A 131 1.96 11.86 1.07
N ASN A 132 0.80 11.45 1.59
CA ASN A 132 -0.48 12.13 1.40
C ASN A 132 -0.42 13.65 1.64
N ASP A 133 0.08 14.07 2.80
CA ASP A 133 0.19 15.49 3.16
C ASP A 133 1.13 16.27 2.23
N GLN A 134 2.23 15.65 1.81
CA GLN A 134 3.19 16.30 0.91
C GLN A 134 2.62 16.42 -0.50
N ILE A 135 1.95 15.38 -1.00
CA ILE A 135 1.29 15.40 -2.31
C ILE A 135 0.22 16.49 -2.37
N HIS A 136 -0.61 16.63 -1.33
CA HIS A 136 -1.59 17.72 -1.26
C HIS A 136 -0.93 19.11 -1.33
N LYS A 137 0.19 19.31 -0.64
CA LYS A 137 0.95 20.57 -0.70
C LYS A 137 1.53 20.81 -2.09
N ASP A 138 2.06 19.76 -2.73
CA ASP A 138 2.65 19.85 -4.07
C ASP A 138 1.58 20.17 -5.12
N ILE A 139 0.40 19.54 -5.05
CA ILE A 139 -0.74 19.84 -5.93
C ILE A 139 -1.18 21.29 -5.77
N ALA A 140 -1.24 21.80 -4.54
CA ALA A 140 -1.60 23.19 -4.29
C ALA A 140 -0.54 24.18 -4.80
N ALA A 141 0.73 23.78 -4.81
CA ALA A 141 1.85 24.61 -5.28
C ALA A 141 2.00 24.60 -6.81
N ASP A 142 1.81 23.44 -7.45
CA ASP A 142 1.96 23.26 -8.90
C ASP A 142 1.01 22.18 -9.43
N TYR A 143 -0.26 22.59 -9.60
CA TYR A 143 -1.30 21.72 -10.11
C TYR A 143 -0.99 21.21 -11.53
N GLN A 144 -0.46 22.06 -12.41
CA GLN A 144 -0.20 21.69 -13.79
C GLN A 144 0.96 20.69 -13.88
N GLY A 145 2.10 20.98 -13.24
CA GLY A 145 3.24 20.08 -13.24
C GLY A 145 2.96 18.75 -12.55
N TYR A 146 2.09 18.72 -11.54
CA TYR A 146 1.58 17.48 -10.97
C TYR A 146 0.83 16.65 -12.03
N ASN A 147 -0.16 17.23 -12.71
CA ASN A 147 -0.94 16.51 -13.73
C ASN A 147 -0.08 16.05 -14.91
N ASP A 148 0.83 16.89 -15.40
CA ASP A 148 1.74 16.53 -16.50
C ASP A 148 2.58 15.30 -16.13
N ARG A 149 3.04 15.20 -14.87
CA ARG A 149 3.78 14.02 -14.37
C ARG A 149 2.89 12.79 -14.29
N GLN A 150 1.67 12.94 -13.76
CA GLN A 150 0.70 11.84 -13.67
C GLN A 150 0.33 11.30 -15.06
N ASP A 151 0.16 12.18 -16.05
CA ASP A 151 -0.13 11.81 -17.44
C ASP A 151 1.05 11.12 -18.11
N ALA A 152 2.28 11.57 -17.84
CA ALA A 152 3.48 10.89 -18.32
C ALA A 152 3.58 9.46 -17.78
N TYR A 153 3.35 9.24 -16.48
CA TYR A 153 3.29 7.91 -15.89
C TYR A 153 2.14 7.07 -16.45
N ARG A 154 0.96 7.67 -16.62
CA ARG A 154 -0.21 7.00 -17.18
C ARG A 154 0.08 6.48 -18.59
N THR A 155 0.64 7.34 -19.44
CA THR A 155 1.04 6.99 -20.80
C THR A 155 2.04 5.84 -20.82
N LYS A 156 3.07 5.89 -19.96
CA LYS A 156 4.06 4.82 -19.82
C LYS A 156 3.41 3.46 -19.51
N TYR A 157 2.52 3.41 -18.52
CA TYR A 157 1.91 2.15 -18.09
C TYR A 157 0.78 1.67 -19.01
N GLN A 158 0.06 2.57 -19.66
CA GLN A 158 -0.89 2.20 -20.72
C GLN A 158 -0.18 1.50 -21.88
N GLN A 159 0.96 2.04 -22.33
CA GLN A 159 1.78 1.40 -23.36
C GLN A 159 2.30 0.04 -22.91
N LEU A 160 2.80 -0.06 -21.67
CA LEU A 160 3.30 -1.32 -21.12
C LEU A 160 2.22 -2.41 -21.10
N PHE A 161 1.04 -2.11 -20.56
CA PHE A 161 -0.02 -3.11 -20.40
C PHE A 161 -0.73 -3.43 -21.72
N ALA A 162 -0.88 -2.46 -22.63
CA ALA A 162 -1.36 -2.72 -23.98
C ALA A 162 -0.45 -3.68 -24.75
N ALA A 163 0.87 -3.52 -24.64
CA ALA A 163 1.83 -4.44 -25.24
C ALA A 163 1.75 -5.85 -24.66
N GLN A 164 1.54 -5.98 -23.35
CA GLN A 164 1.44 -7.27 -22.65
C GLN A 164 0.14 -8.03 -22.98
N GLN A 165 -0.96 -7.33 -23.28
CA GLN A 165 -2.22 -7.95 -23.70
C GLN A 165 -2.27 -8.32 -25.20
N GLY A 166 -1.12 -8.29 -25.88
CA GLY A 166 -1.00 -8.71 -27.27
C GLY A 166 -1.10 -7.58 -28.29
N GLY A 167 -0.85 -6.33 -27.88
CA GLY A 167 -0.59 -5.16 -28.74
C GLY A 167 -1.63 -4.94 -29.84
N ASN A 168 -2.53 -3.98 -29.67
CA ASN A 168 -3.51 -3.48 -30.65
C ASN A 168 -3.48 -4.14 -32.06
N VAL A 169 -3.98 -5.37 -32.16
CA VAL A 169 -4.33 -5.98 -33.47
C VAL A 169 -5.43 -5.15 -34.16
N ALA A 170 -6.11 -4.28 -33.40
CA ALA A 170 -7.10 -3.33 -33.88
C ALA A 170 -6.52 -2.10 -34.60
N ASP A 171 -5.24 -1.74 -34.39
CA ASP A 171 -4.61 -0.62 -35.12
C ASP A 171 -4.19 -1.02 -36.56
N ASP A 172 -4.20 -2.33 -36.88
CA ASP A 172 -3.90 -2.86 -38.22
C ASP A 172 -5.14 -2.95 -39.14
N ILE A 173 -6.32 -2.50 -38.69
CA ILE A 173 -7.54 -2.46 -39.51
C ILE A 173 -7.94 -1.02 -39.78
N THR A 174 -7.60 -0.52 -40.97
CA THR A 174 -8.25 0.65 -41.57
C THR A 174 -9.61 0.27 -42.17
N PHE A 175 -10.67 1.00 -41.82
CA PHE A 175 -11.98 0.95 -42.47
C PHE A 175 -12.04 1.86 -43.70
#